data_AF-A0A1L8TV35-F1
#
_entry.id   AF-A0A1L8TV35-F1
#
_cell.length_a   1.000
_cell.length_b   1.000
_cell.length_c   1.000
_cell.angle_alpha   90.00
_cell.angle_beta   90.00
_cell.angle_gamma   90.00
#
_symmetry.space_group_name_H-M   'P 1'
#
loop_
_entity.id
_entity.type
_entity.pdbx_description
1 polymer ?
#
loop_
_entity_poly.entity_id
_entity_poly.type
_entity_poly.pdbx_seq_one_letter_code
_entity_poly.pdbx_strand_id
1 'polypeptide(L)' 'MIYKVYYQETKDRNPKREQTHSLYIDAESAVAARRTVEQNTPYNIEFIQELDEKHLAYEKENADFKLAEF' A
#
# COMPACT_ATOMS: atom_id res chain seq x y z
N MET A 1 -12.67 -1.91 1.50
CA MET A 1 -11.88 -3.11 1.13
C MET A 1 -10.43 -2.81 1.47
N ILE A 2 -9.69 -3.79 2.01
CA ILE A 2 -8.29 -3.55 2.35
C ILE A 2 -7.40 -3.80 1.13
N TYR A 3 -6.59 -2.81 0.81
CA TYR A 3 -5.58 -2.87 -0.23
C TYR A 3 -4.18 -2.87 0.38
N LYS A 4 -3.30 -3.72 -0.16
CA LYS A 4 -1.86 -3.66 0.06
C LYS A 4 -1.24 -2.85 -1.07
N VAL A 5 -0.66 -1.71 -0.73
CA VAL A 5 -0.04 -0.79 -1.68
C VAL A 5 1.47 -0.97 -1.58
N TYR A 6 2.10 -1.38 -2.68
CA TYR A 6 3.54 -1.44 -2.82
C TYR A 6 4.04 -0.12 -3.41
N TYR A 7 5.03 0.48 -2.76
CA TYR A 7 5.51 1.80 -3.14
C TYR A 7 7.00 1.99 -2.85
N GLN A 8 7.60 3.00 -3.50
CA GLN A 8 8.88 3.56 -3.11
C GLN A 8 8.69 4.98 -2.56
N GLU A 9 9.57 5.41 -1.65
CA GLU A 9 9.43 6.69 -0.94
C GLU A 9 9.46 7.93 -1.85
N THR A 10 10.10 7.84 -3.02
CA THR A 10 10.30 8.96 -3.94
C THR A 10 10.19 8.51 -5.40
N LYS A 11 9.80 9.46 -6.26
CA LYS A 11 9.70 9.32 -7.73
C LYS A 11 10.98 9.78 -8.45
N ASP A 12 11.91 10.42 -7.75
CA ASP A 12 13.05 11.14 -8.35
C ASP A 12 14.25 10.25 -8.70
N ARG A 13 14.22 8.98 -8.29
CA ARG A 13 15.30 8.02 -8.53
C ARG A 13 14.78 6.77 -9.23
N ASN A 14 15.69 6.08 -9.91
CA ASN A 14 15.36 4.80 -10.52
C ASN A 14 14.88 3.81 -9.46
N PRO A 15 13.79 3.06 -9.73
CA PRO A 15 13.22 2.13 -8.77
C PRO A 15 14.21 1.00 -8.46
N LYS A 16 14.42 0.73 -7.18
CA LYS A 16 15.24 -0.39 -6.68
C LYS A 16 14.35 -1.38 -5.96
N ARG A 17 14.48 -2.67 -6.30
CA ARG A 17 13.61 -3.73 -5.77
C ARG A 17 13.71 -3.85 -4.25
N GLU A 18 14.87 -3.60 -3.68
CA GLU A 18 15.15 -3.69 -2.25
C GLU A 18 14.54 -2.52 -1.45
N GLN A 19 14.04 -1.47 -2.14
CA GLN A 19 13.47 -0.27 -1.53
C GLN A 19 11.94 -0.21 -1.67
N THR A 20 11.31 -1.28 -2.14
CA THR A 20 9.86 -1.38 -2.18
C THR A 20 9.34 -1.62 -0.77
N HIS A 21 8.54 -0.70 -0.29
CA HIS A 21 7.81 -0.79 0.96
C HIS A 21 6.35 -1.14 0.68
N SER A 22 5.64 -1.57 1.73
CA SER A 22 4.21 -1.83 1.66
C SER A 22 3.47 -1.08 2.76
N LEU A 23 2.27 -0.59 2.44
CA LEU A 23 1.31 -0.09 3.41
C LEU A 23 -0.06 -0.72 3.15
N TYR A 24 -0.90 -0.73 4.18
CA TYR A 24 -2.27 -1.23 4.08
C TYR A 24 -3.23 -0.05 4.20
N ILE A 25 -4.24 0.00 3.34
CA ILE A 25 -5.24 1.09 3.33
C ILE A 25 -6.63 0.51 3.13
N ASP A 26 -7.62 1.05 3.85
CA ASP A 26 -9.03 0.77 3.57
C ASP A 26 -9.57 1.77 2.55
N ALA A 27 -10.14 1.28 1.46
CA ALA A 27 -10.74 2.10 0.42
C ALA A 27 -11.91 1.38 -0.28
N GLU A 28 -12.76 2.15 -0.95
CA GLU A 28 -13.89 1.62 -1.71
C GLU A 28 -13.49 0.96 -3.04
N SER A 29 -12.31 1.30 -3.58
CA SER A 29 -11.77 0.73 -4.81
C SER A 29 -10.26 0.94 -4.92
N ALA A 30 -9.60 0.19 -5.79
CA ALA A 30 -8.17 0.37 -6.09
C ALA A 30 -7.84 1.80 -6.59
N VAL A 31 -8.76 2.43 -7.32
CA VAL A 31 -8.59 3.82 -7.79
C VAL A 31 -8.66 4.81 -6.62
N ALA A 32 -9.59 4.60 -5.69
CA ALA A 32 -9.68 5.40 -4.48
C ALA A 32 -8.44 5.24 -3.61
N ALA A 33 -7.99 4.00 -3.38
CA ALA A 33 -6.75 3.71 -2.64
C ALA A 33 -5.55 4.45 -3.23
N ARG A 34 -5.39 4.38 -4.57
CA ARG A 34 -4.32 5.09 -5.28
C ARG A 34 -4.36 6.59 -5.03
N ARG A 35 -5.54 7.20 -5.21
CA ARG A 35 -5.72 8.64 -5.04
C ARG A 35 -5.39 9.09 -3.63
N THR A 36 -5.86 8.36 -2.62
CA THR A 36 -5.60 8.70 -1.22
C THR A 36 -4.11 8.69 -0.91
N VAL A 37 -3.37 7.68 -1.38
CA VAL A 37 -1.92 7.61 -1.17
C VAL A 37 -1.20 8.74 -1.93
N GLU A 38 -1.52 8.95 -3.21
CA GLU A 38 -0.89 10.01 -4.02
C GLU A 38 -1.16 11.43 -3.50
N GLN A 39 -2.29 11.67 -2.84
CA GLN A 39 -2.65 12.97 -2.30
C GLN A 39 -1.95 13.27 -0.96
N ASN A 40 -1.68 12.25 -0.16
CA ASN A 40 -1.14 12.41 1.18
C ASN A 40 0.37 12.15 1.28
N THR A 41 0.98 11.52 0.26
CA THR A 41 2.40 11.18 0.28
C THR A 41 3.09 11.42 -1.07
N PRO A 42 4.41 11.66 -1.09
CA PRO A 42 5.19 11.76 -2.32
C PRO A 42 5.52 10.40 -2.95
N TYR A 43 4.91 9.30 -2.47
CA TYR A 43 5.31 7.95 -2.80
C TYR A 43 5.10 7.62 -4.28
N ASN A 44 6.02 6.83 -4.81
CA ASN A 44 5.90 6.21 -6.12
C ASN A 44 5.18 4.86 -5.98
N ILE A 45 3.90 4.81 -6.31
CA ILE A 45 3.10 3.59 -6.22
C ILE A 45 3.47 2.65 -7.36
N GLU A 46 3.90 1.44 -7.01
CA GLU A 46 4.29 0.40 -7.96
C GLU A 46 3.12 -0.53 -8.28
N PHE A 47 2.40 -0.98 -7.24
CA PHE A 47 1.31 -1.94 -7.38
C PHE A 47 0.29 -1.81 -6.25
N ILE A 48 -0.99 -2.03 -6.57
CA ILE A 48 -2.09 -2.05 -5.60
C ILE A 48 -2.75 -3.41 -5.71
N GLN A 49 -2.71 -4.16 -4.61
CA GLN A 49 -3.29 -5.49 -4.50
C GLN A 49 -4.50 -5.44 -3.57
N GLU A 50 -5.64 -5.93 -4.02
CA GLU A 50 -6.79 -6.19 -3.15
C GLU A 50 -6.52 -7.43 -2.31
N LEU A 51 -6.77 -7.36 -1.00
CA LEU A 51 -6.61 -8.48 -0.10
C LEU A 51 -7.94 -9.20 0.10
N ASP A 52 -7.98 -10.48 -0.25
CA ASP A 52 -9.07 -11.37 0.14
C ASP A 52 -9.08 -11.61 1.66
N GLU A 53 -10.18 -12.14 2.18
CA GLU A 53 -10.36 -12.34 3.63
C GLU A 53 -9.28 -13.24 4.27
N LYS A 54 -8.82 -14.26 3.54
CA LYS A 54 -7.80 -15.21 4.06
C LYS A 54 -6.42 -14.58 4.06
N HIS A 55 -6.06 -13.86 3.00
CA HIS A 55 -4.83 -13.07 2.93
C HIS A 55 -4.81 -12.01 4.01
N LEU A 56 -5.91 -11.29 4.20
CA LEU A 56 -5.98 -10.24 5.21
C LEU A 56 -5.84 -10.81 6.63
N ALA A 57 -6.43 -11.97 6.91
CA ALA A 57 -6.26 -12.64 8.20
C ALA A 57 -4.79 -13.01 8.45
N TYR A 58 -4.11 -13.59 7.46
CA TYR A 58 -2.69 -13.91 7.54
C TYR A 58 -1.81 -12.66 7.73
N GLU A 59 -2.10 -11.58 7.01
CA GLU A 59 -1.38 -10.31 7.16
C GLU A 59 -1.57 -9.72 8.56
N LYS A 60 -2.78 -9.77 9.13
CA LYS A 60 -3.06 -9.29 10.49
C LYS A 60 -2.37 -10.08 11.60
N GLU A 61 -2.00 -11.33 11.36
CA GLU A 61 -1.20 -12.13 12.30
C GLU A 61 0.27 -11.70 12.33
N ASN A 62 0.75 -11.02 11.28
CA ASN A 62 2.10 -10.45 11.28
C ASN A 62 2.17 -9.15 12.08
N ALA A 63 3.21 -9.02 12.90
CA ALA A 63 3.42 -7.87 13.79
C ALA A 63 3.55 -6.51 13.08
N ASP A 64 3.90 -6.53 11.79
CA ASP A 64 4.12 -5.32 10.97
C ASP A 64 2.86 -4.82 10.27
N PHE A 65 1.71 -5.48 10.45
CA PHE A 65 0.46 -5.01 9.88
C PHE A 65 -0.01 -3.71 10.56
N LYS A 66 0.02 -2.61 9.80
CA LYS A 66 -0.50 -1.32 10.23
C LYS A 66 -1.34 -0.72 9.12
N LEU A 67 -2.58 -0.36 9.48
CA LEU A 67 -3.43 0.42 8.60
C LEU A 67 -2.91 1.86 8.55
N ALA A 68 -2.71 2.39 7.36
CA ALA A 68 -2.38 3.79 7.17
C ALA A 68 -3.66 4.63 7.27
N GLU A 69 -3.67 5.58 8.20
CA GLU A 69 -4.67 6.64 8.30
C GLU A 69 -3.99 7.95 7.91
N PHE A 70 -4.63 8.73 7.04
CA PHE A 70 -4.15 10.02 6.55
C PHE A 70 -5.11 11.12 6.98
#